data_AF-A0A1H6V971-F1
#
_entry.id   AF-A0A1H6V971-F1
#
_cell.length_a   1.000
_cell.length_b   1.000
_cell.length_c   1.000
_cell.angle_alpha   90.00
_cell.angle_beta   90.00
_cell.angle_gamma   90.00
#
_symmetry.space_group_name_H-M   'P 1'
#
loop_
_entity.id
_entity.type
_entity.pdbx_description
1 polymer ?
#
loop_
_entity_poly.entity_id
_entity_poly.type
_entity_poly.pdbx_seq_one_letter_code
_entity_poly.pdbx_strand_id
1 'polypeptide(L)'
;MIYCRKCGAQLKDNAKFCDSCGCEVVKIKQISYADQYKAKKHANRSTTLQKSMHKKDEKNPYIAASIVAVMMALILAMFPWNLIGKGIGTSLAMRIAVILLALLGDYHITKAKQVNNLIFSKYGYRVKENIVSFINVIAVFVTIMGMFALFTY
;
A
#
# COMPACT_ATOMS: atom_id res chain seq x y z
N MET A 1 -5.30 -57.08 -0.63
CA MET A 1 -4.00 -57.65 -1.03
C MET A 1 -3.18 -56.56 -1.70
N ILE A 2 -2.00 -56.27 -1.15
CA ILE A 2 -1.07 -55.24 -1.67
C ILE A 2 0.19 -55.98 -2.12
N TYR A 3 0.82 -55.54 -3.22
CA TYR A 3 2.04 -56.16 -3.75
C TYR A 3 3.20 -55.16 -3.73
N CYS A 4 4.42 -55.65 -3.53
CA CYS A 4 5.61 -54.82 -3.53
C CYS A 4 5.89 -54.28 -4.95
N ARG A 5 6.06 -52.96 -5.07
CA ARG A 5 6.33 -52.31 -6.37
C ARG A 5 7.70 -52.65 -6.97
N LYS A 6 8.63 -53.19 -6.16
CA LYS A 6 9.99 -53.52 -6.61
C LYS A 6 10.16 -54.99 -7.01
N CYS A 7 9.57 -55.92 -6.26
CA CYS A 7 9.76 -57.36 -6.48
C CYS A 7 8.48 -58.16 -6.72
N GLY A 8 7.29 -57.53 -6.62
CA GLY A 8 6.01 -58.21 -6.84
C GLY A 8 5.55 -59.14 -5.70
N ALA A 9 6.32 -59.28 -4.63
CA ALA A 9 5.93 -60.11 -3.48
C ALA A 9 4.67 -59.58 -2.79
N GLN A 10 3.84 -60.49 -2.28
CA GLN A 10 2.62 -60.14 -1.56
C GLN A 10 2.96 -59.55 -0.19
N LEU A 11 2.41 -58.38 0.11
CA LEU A 11 2.62 -57.64 1.34
C LEU A 11 1.44 -57.86 2.29
N LYS A 12 1.73 -57.99 3.58
CA LYS A 12 0.72 -57.96 4.65
C LYS A 12 0.14 -56.55 4.76
N ASP A 13 -1.12 -56.40 5.14
CA ASP A 13 -1.89 -55.15 5.07
C ASP A 13 -1.28 -53.96 5.86
N ASN A 14 -0.32 -54.21 6.75
CA ASN A 14 0.41 -53.20 7.55
C ASN A 14 1.94 -53.35 7.56
N ALA A 15 2.54 -54.08 6.60
CA ALA A 15 3.99 -54.21 6.51
C ALA A 15 4.65 -52.86 6.16
N LYS A 16 5.58 -52.38 6.99
CA LYS A 16 6.37 -51.15 6.74
C LYS A 16 7.48 -51.39 5.72
N PHE A 17 7.99 -52.62 5.63
CA PHE A 17 9.03 -53.05 4.71
C PHE A 17 8.59 -54.33 4.01
N CYS A 18 9.11 -54.58 2.81
CA CYS A 18 8.87 -55.82 2.08
C CYS A 18 9.77 -56.93 2.62
N ASP A 19 9.17 -58.01 3.12
CA ASP A 19 9.89 -59.16 3.68
C ASP A 19 10.80 -59.88 2.65
N SER A 20 10.54 -59.73 1.34
CA SER A 20 11.32 -60.39 0.28
C SER A 20 12.46 -59.54 -0.31
N CYS A 21 12.34 -58.20 -0.31
CA CYS A 21 13.34 -57.34 -0.95
C CYS A 21 13.84 -56.18 -0.07
N GLY A 22 13.34 -56.08 1.17
CA GLY A 22 13.74 -55.07 2.17
C GLY A 22 13.29 -53.64 1.88
N CYS A 23 12.53 -53.38 0.81
CA CYS A 23 12.14 -52.01 0.45
C CYS A 23 10.97 -51.48 1.29
N GLU A 24 11.04 -50.21 1.65
CA GLU A 24 9.99 -49.52 2.41
C GLU A 24 8.69 -49.40 1.60
N VAL A 25 7.58 -49.78 2.24
CA VAL A 25 6.24 -49.71 1.66
C VAL A 25 5.64 -48.36 2.00
N VAL A 26 5.93 -47.37 1.14
CA VAL A 26 5.32 -46.04 1.27
C VAL A 26 3.86 -46.11 0.85
N LYS A 27 2.93 -45.95 1.81
CA LYS A 27 1.50 -45.79 1.55
C LYS A 27 1.27 -44.41 0.92
N ILE A 28 1.32 -44.32 -0.41
CA ILE A 28 0.99 -43.08 -1.13
C ILE A 28 -0.53 -42.93 -1.11
N LYS A 29 -1.05 -41.91 -0.41
CA LYS A 29 -2.46 -41.52 -0.52
C LYS A 29 -2.72 -41.14 -1.98
N GLN A 30 -3.57 -41.90 -2.67
CA GLN A 30 -4.05 -41.55 -4.00
C GLN A 30 -4.98 -40.34 -3.87
N ILE A 31 -4.43 -39.15 -4.11
CA ILE A 31 -5.21 -37.92 -4.16
C ILE A 31 -5.74 -37.81 -5.60
N SER A 32 -7.06 -37.77 -5.76
CA SER A 32 -7.69 -37.62 -7.08
C SER A 32 -7.21 -36.33 -7.75
N TYR A 33 -7.07 -36.37 -9.08
CA TYR A 33 -6.64 -35.21 -9.85
C TYR A 33 -7.58 -34.00 -9.65
N ALA A 34 -8.88 -34.26 -9.47
CA ALA A 34 -9.87 -33.23 -9.18
C ALA A 34 -9.64 -32.56 -7.81
N ASP A 35 -9.18 -33.33 -6.82
CA ASP A 35 -8.88 -32.81 -5.48
C ASP A 35 -7.60 -31.97 -5.48
N GLN A 36 -6.57 -32.40 -6.22
CA GLN A 36 -5.34 -31.61 -6.41
C GLN A 36 -5.63 -30.28 -7.13
N TYR A 37 -6.50 -30.31 -8.16
CA TYR A 37 -6.92 -29.11 -8.88
C TYR A 37 -7.69 -28.14 -7.98
N LYS A 38 -8.66 -28.65 -7.20
CA LYS A 38 -9.41 -27.85 -6.22
C LYS A 38 -8.46 -27.24 -5.19
N ALA A 39 -7.56 -28.02 -4.60
CA ALA A 39 -6.60 -27.52 -3.60
C ALA A 39 -5.73 -26.39 -4.14
N LYS A 40 -5.18 -26.51 -5.36
CA LYS A 40 -4.41 -25.44 -6.01
C LYS A 40 -5.26 -24.20 -6.28
N LYS A 41 -6.51 -24.37 -6.73
CA LYS A 41 -7.44 -23.25 -6.96
C LYS A 41 -7.78 -22.52 -5.66
N HIS A 42 -8.04 -23.25 -4.58
CA HIS A 42 -8.31 -22.68 -3.26
C HIS A 42 -7.09 -21.96 -2.68
N ALA A 43 -5.88 -22.53 -2.83
CA ALA A 43 -4.63 -21.89 -2.44
C ALA A 43 -4.40 -20.59 -3.22
N ASN A 44 -4.50 -20.60 -4.55
CA ASN A 44 -4.36 -19.39 -5.37
C ASN A 44 -5.42 -18.33 -5.01
N ARG A 45 -6.66 -18.75 -4.76
CA ARG A 45 -7.73 -17.85 -4.34
C ARG A 45 -7.45 -17.23 -2.96
N SER A 46 -6.98 -18.02 -1.99
CA SER A 46 -6.64 -17.51 -0.65
C SER A 46 -5.46 -16.53 -0.71
N THR A 47 -4.41 -16.82 -1.48
CA THR A 47 -3.26 -15.91 -1.65
C THR A 47 -3.67 -14.62 -2.36
N THR A 48 -4.55 -14.71 -3.36
CA THR A 48 -5.08 -13.54 -4.08
C THR A 48 -5.97 -12.69 -3.17
N LEU A 49 -6.85 -13.32 -2.38
CA LEU A 49 -7.66 -12.62 -1.37
C LEU A 49 -6.76 -11.92 -0.34
N GLN A 50 -5.74 -12.60 0.17
CA GLN A 50 -4.81 -12.04 1.15
C GLN A 50 -4.02 -10.84 0.60
N LYS A 51 -3.52 -10.92 -0.65
CA LYS A 51 -2.91 -9.76 -1.34
C LYS A 51 -3.90 -8.61 -1.53
N SER A 52 -5.16 -8.91 -1.84
CA SER A 52 -6.21 -7.89 -2.02
C SER A 52 -6.64 -7.22 -0.70
N MET A 53 -6.62 -7.96 0.41
CA MET A 53 -6.84 -7.43 1.76
C MET A 53 -5.71 -6.48 2.15
N HIS A 54 -4.45 -6.93 2.05
CA HIS A 54 -3.29 -6.06 2.31
C HIS A 54 -3.28 -4.80 1.43
N LYS A 55 -3.76 -4.88 0.18
CA LYS A 55 -3.91 -3.73 -0.72
C LYS A 55 -4.92 -2.68 -0.21
N LYS A 56 -5.97 -3.09 0.52
CA LYS A 56 -6.98 -2.19 1.08
C LYS A 56 -6.55 -1.55 2.40
N ASP A 57 -5.74 -2.27 3.18
CA ASP A 57 -5.35 -1.85 4.52
C ASP A 57 -4.15 -0.88 4.52
N GLU A 58 -3.29 -0.97 3.49
CA GLU A 58 -2.13 -0.08 3.34
C GLU A 58 -2.56 1.34 2.94
N LYS A 59 -2.73 2.19 3.96
CA LYS A 59 -3.00 3.62 3.78
C LYS A 59 -1.73 4.40 4.14
N ASN A 60 -1.30 5.28 3.23
CA ASN A 60 -0.18 6.18 3.51
C ASN A 60 -0.69 7.41 4.29
N PRO A 61 -0.36 7.56 5.59
CA PRO A 61 -0.90 8.64 6.42
C PRO A 61 -0.45 10.03 5.96
N TYR A 62 0.70 10.13 5.29
CA TYR A 62 1.21 11.40 4.75
C TYR A 62 0.32 11.96 3.63
N ILE A 63 -0.47 11.12 2.96
CA ILE A 63 -1.46 11.59 1.96
C ILE A 63 -2.57 12.38 2.67
N ALA A 64 -3.05 11.92 3.82
CA ALA A 64 -4.06 12.66 4.57
C ALA A 64 -3.47 13.96 5.16
N ALA A 65 -2.27 13.89 5.73
CA ALA A 65 -1.59 15.05 6.30
C ALA A 65 -1.32 16.16 5.26
N SER A 66 -0.89 15.78 4.05
CA SER A 66 -0.68 16.75 2.95
C SER A 66 -1.97 17.44 2.52
N ILE A 67 -3.08 16.71 2.39
CA ILE A 67 -4.39 17.32 2.08
C ILE A 67 -4.74 18.37 3.13
N VAL A 68 -4.66 18.01 4.42
CA VAL A 68 -5.00 18.92 5.52
C VAL A 68 -4.13 20.18 5.48
N ALA A 69 -2.81 20.03 5.32
CA ALA A 69 -1.89 21.17 5.28
C ALA A 69 -2.18 22.12 4.09
N VAL A 70 -2.38 21.56 2.88
CA VAL A 70 -2.68 22.35 1.68
C VAL A 70 -4.04 23.05 1.80
N MET A 71 -5.05 22.36 2.33
CA MET A 71 -6.37 22.96 2.55
C MET A 71 -6.31 24.10 3.57
N MET A 72 -5.55 23.94 4.66
CA MET A 72 -5.35 25.00 5.65
C MET A 72 -4.66 26.22 5.03
N ALA A 73 -3.61 26.01 4.23
CA ALA A 73 -2.93 27.09 3.52
C ALA A 73 -3.88 27.84 2.57
N LEU A 74 -4.69 27.10 1.80
CA LEU A 74 -5.68 27.67 0.89
C LEU A 74 -6.76 28.48 1.61
N ILE A 75 -7.30 27.95 2.71
CA ILE A 75 -8.31 28.64 3.51
C ILE A 75 -7.75 29.95 4.03
N LEU A 76 -6.57 29.93 4.64
CA LEU A 76 -5.94 31.15 5.17
C LEU A 76 -5.59 32.17 4.09
N ALA A 77 -5.22 31.71 2.90
CA ALA A 77 -4.92 32.58 1.76
C ALA A 77 -6.18 33.25 1.17
N MET A 78 -7.30 32.52 1.08
CA MET A 78 -8.55 33.03 0.50
C MET A 78 -9.51 33.67 1.52
N PHE A 79 -9.26 33.50 2.81
CA PHE A 79 -10.16 34.00 3.85
C PHE A 79 -10.25 35.54 3.81
N PRO A 80 -11.47 36.12 3.85
CA PRO A 80 -11.68 37.57 3.81
C PRO A 80 -11.31 38.22 5.15
N TRP A 81 -10.01 38.37 5.41
CA TRP A 81 -9.47 38.93 6.67
C TRP A 81 -9.98 40.32 7.01
N ASN A 82 -10.45 41.08 6.01
CA ASN A 82 -11.05 42.40 6.19
C ASN A 82 -12.32 42.39 7.08
N LEU A 83 -12.96 41.22 7.26
CA LEU A 83 -14.09 41.05 8.19
C LEU A 83 -13.67 41.05 9.66
N ILE A 84 -12.45 40.58 9.96
CA ILE A 84 -11.95 40.46 11.34
C ILE A 84 -11.24 41.76 11.77
N GLY A 85 -10.52 42.40 10.85
CA GLY A 85 -9.85 43.66 11.11
C GLY A 85 -9.04 44.14 9.92
N LYS A 86 -8.87 45.46 9.81
CA LYS A 86 -8.09 46.08 8.73
C LYS A 86 -6.62 45.67 8.87
N GLY A 87 -6.04 45.15 7.79
CA GLY A 87 -4.59 44.89 7.68
C GLY A 87 -4.08 43.56 8.25
N ILE A 88 -4.93 42.73 8.86
CA ILE A 88 -4.51 41.42 9.43
C ILE A 88 -4.01 40.47 8.34
N GLY A 89 -4.79 40.31 7.27
CA GLY A 89 -4.46 39.42 6.16
C GLY A 89 -3.27 39.88 5.32
N THR A 90 -3.02 41.19 5.28
CA THR A 90 -1.89 41.77 4.53
C THR A 90 -0.61 41.87 5.35
N SER A 91 -0.66 41.54 6.65
CA SER A 91 0.50 41.60 7.53
C SER A 91 1.58 40.59 7.12
N LEU A 92 2.85 40.98 7.27
CA LEU A 92 4.00 40.14 6.93
C LEU A 92 3.98 38.81 7.69
N ALA A 93 3.58 38.81 8.96
CA ALA A 93 3.46 37.60 9.77
C ALA A 93 2.45 36.60 9.19
N MET A 94 1.31 37.07 8.71
CA MET A 94 0.28 36.21 8.11
C MET A 94 0.77 35.59 6.79
N ARG A 95 1.46 36.38 5.96
CA ARG A 95 2.05 35.88 4.70
C ARG A 95 3.10 34.79 4.96
N ILE A 96 3.96 34.99 5.96
CA ILE A 96 4.93 33.97 6.40
C ILE A 96 4.18 32.73 6.88
N ALA A 97 3.11 32.86 7.66
CA ALA A 97 2.32 31.73 8.14
C ALA A 97 1.71 30.90 6.99
N VAL A 98 1.17 31.55 5.95
CA VAL A 98 0.65 30.86 4.75
C VAL A 98 1.77 30.08 4.05
N ILE A 99 2.95 30.69 3.87
CA ILE A 99 4.10 30.02 3.24
C ILE A 99 4.58 28.83 4.06
N LEU A 100 4.68 28.96 5.38
CA LEU A 100 5.09 27.85 6.25
C LEU A 100 4.14 26.66 6.14
N LEU A 101 2.83 26.90 6.06
CA LEU A 101 1.84 25.86 5.86
C LEU A 101 1.91 25.24 4.45
N ALA A 102 2.16 26.05 3.43
CA ALA A 102 2.37 25.57 2.07
C ALA A 102 3.60 24.65 1.98
N LEU A 103 4.73 25.05 2.57
CA LEU A 103 5.95 24.25 2.66
C LEU A 103 5.76 22.97 3.48
N LEU A 104 4.96 23.03 4.55
CA LEU A 104 4.59 21.84 5.32
C LEU A 104 3.76 20.86 4.46
N GLY A 105 2.87 21.38 3.62
CA GLY A 105 2.19 20.63 2.57
C GLY A 105 3.17 19.94 1.62
N ASP A 106 4.11 20.70 1.04
CA ASP A 106 5.14 20.19 0.13
C ASP A 106 6.01 19.10 0.78
N TYR A 107 6.36 19.27 2.06
CA TYR A 107 7.06 18.26 2.86
C TYR A 107 6.26 16.95 2.96
N HIS A 108 4.99 17.02 3.35
CA HIS A 108 4.13 15.84 3.48
C HIS A 108 3.86 15.15 2.14
N ILE A 109 3.75 15.90 1.05
CA ILE A 109 3.60 15.35 -0.31
C ILE A 109 4.86 14.58 -0.72
N THR A 110 6.03 15.14 -0.43
CA THR A 110 7.32 14.48 -0.71
C THR A 110 7.46 13.19 0.09
N LYS A 111 7.14 13.22 1.39
CA LYS A 111 7.10 12.01 2.23
C LYS A 111 6.07 11.00 1.74
N ALA A 112 4.90 11.45 1.29
CA ALA A 112 3.89 10.57 0.72
C ALA A 112 4.41 9.84 -0.53
N LYS A 113 5.09 10.55 -1.44
CA LYS A 113 5.71 9.94 -2.64
C LYS A 113 6.81 8.93 -2.25
N GLN A 114 7.66 9.25 -1.28
CA GLN A 114 8.70 8.34 -0.80
C GLN A 114 8.10 7.03 -0.26
N VAL A 115 7.10 7.13 0.62
CA VAL A 115 6.42 5.95 1.16
C VAL A 115 5.70 5.16 0.06
N ASN A 116 5.12 5.84 -0.94
CA ASN A 116 4.47 5.16 -2.05
C ASN A 116 5.46 4.36 -2.91
N ASN A 117 6.67 4.88 -3.11
CA ASN A 117 7.74 4.14 -3.80
C ASN A 117 8.21 2.92 -2.98
N LEU A 118 8.27 3.02 -1.65
CA LEU A 118 8.59 1.88 -0.78
C LEU A 118 7.51 0.80 -0.86
N ILE A 119 6.23 1.18 -0.81
CA ILE A 119 5.10 0.26 -0.95
C ILE A 119 5.12 -0.40 -2.34
N PHE A 120 5.40 0.38 -3.38
CA PHE A 120 5.55 -0.15 -4.74
C PHE A 120 6.71 -1.15 -4.85
N SER A 121 7.86 -0.85 -4.25
CA SER A 121 9.00 -1.79 -4.23
C SER A 121 8.70 -3.08 -3.49
N LYS A 122 7.81 -3.06 -2.48
CA LYS A 122 7.49 -4.24 -1.66
C LYS A 122 6.32 -5.06 -2.19
N TYR A 123 5.33 -4.42 -2.82
CA TYR A 123 4.06 -5.04 -3.19
C TYR A 123 3.65 -4.86 -4.65
N GLY A 124 4.37 -4.03 -5.42
CA GLY A 124 4.13 -3.82 -6.86
C GLY A 124 2.92 -2.95 -7.22
N TYR A 125 2.35 -2.21 -6.27
CA TYR A 125 1.24 -1.27 -6.53
C TYR A 125 1.46 0.08 -5.87
N ARG A 126 0.85 1.14 -6.42
CA ARG A 126 0.88 2.50 -5.86
C ARG A 126 -0.45 2.84 -5.20
N VAL A 127 -0.39 3.42 -4.01
CA VAL A 127 -1.55 3.91 -3.26
C VAL A 127 -1.90 5.32 -3.74
N LYS A 128 -3.11 5.50 -4.28
CA LYS A 128 -3.71 6.82 -4.58
C LYS A 128 -2.81 7.79 -5.38
N GLU A 129 -2.10 7.29 -6.39
CA GLU A 129 -1.12 8.07 -7.16
C GLU A 129 -1.69 9.35 -7.81
N ASN A 130 -2.90 9.28 -8.37
CA ASN A 130 -3.57 10.44 -8.97
C ASN A 130 -3.83 11.55 -7.94
N ILE A 131 -4.21 11.17 -6.72
CA ILE A 131 -4.49 12.14 -5.65
C ILE A 131 -3.21 12.84 -5.21
N VAL A 132 -2.11 12.08 -5.02
CA VAL A 132 -0.81 12.65 -4.65
C VAL A 132 -0.26 13.58 -5.73
N SER A 133 -0.41 13.22 -7.01
CA SER A 133 0.00 14.08 -8.12
C SER A 133 -0.82 15.37 -8.18
N PHE A 134 -2.14 15.28 -8.04
CA PHE A 134 -3.04 16.44 -8.05
C PHE A 134 -2.74 17.42 -6.90
N ILE A 135 -2.59 16.91 -5.68
CA ILE A 135 -2.26 17.75 -4.51
C ILE A 135 -0.90 18.42 -4.69
N ASN A 136 0.08 17.74 -5.30
CA ASN A 136 1.39 18.34 -5.60
C ASN A 136 1.28 19.55 -6.53
N VAL A 137 0.42 19.48 -7.55
CA VAL A 137 0.19 20.62 -8.45
C VAL A 137 -0.41 21.80 -7.70
N ILE A 138 -1.42 21.53 -6.86
CA ILE A 138 -2.06 22.56 -6.03
C ILE A 138 -1.06 23.17 -5.04
N ALA A 139 -0.30 22.36 -4.33
CA ALA A 139 0.65 22.83 -3.33
C ALA A 139 1.72 23.74 -3.95
N VAL A 140 2.32 23.32 -5.07
CA VAL A 140 3.28 24.14 -5.82
C VAL A 140 2.65 25.47 -6.25
N PHE A 141 1.40 25.45 -6.74
CA PHE A 141 0.70 26.68 -7.11
C PHE A 141 0.51 27.62 -5.91
N VAL A 142 0.08 27.08 -4.76
CA VAL A 142 -0.09 27.86 -3.51
C VAL A 142 1.25 28.41 -3.02
N THR A 143 2.31 27.62 -3.06
CA THR A 143 3.66 28.06 -2.67
C THR A 143 4.14 29.20 -3.57
N ILE A 144 3.95 29.10 -4.90
CA ILE A 144 4.32 30.17 -5.85
C ILE A 144 3.51 31.45 -5.57
N MET A 145 2.19 31.35 -5.41
CA MET A 145 1.32 32.50 -5.11
C MET A 145 1.67 33.15 -3.78
N GLY A 146 1.90 32.34 -2.74
CA GLY A 146 2.31 32.83 -1.42
C GLY A 146 3.67 33.52 -1.47
N MET A 147 4.62 32.97 -2.20
CA MET A 147 5.95 33.56 -2.36
C MET A 147 5.89 34.87 -3.15
N PHE A 148 5.10 34.94 -4.22
CA PHE A 148 4.84 36.18 -4.94
C PHE A 148 4.25 37.26 -4.03
N ALA A 149 3.21 36.91 -3.26
CA ALA A 149 2.58 37.82 -2.31
C ALA A 149 3.52 38.32 -1.21
N LEU A 150 4.58 37.58 -0.88
CA LEU A 150 5.58 38.02 0.09
C LEU A 150 6.47 39.16 -0.45
N PHE A 151 6.75 39.18 -1.75
CA PHE A 151 7.68 40.14 -2.37
C PHE A 151 6.99 41.33 -3.06
N THR A 152 5.70 41.23 -3.40
CA THR A 152 5.00 42.27 -4.20
C THR A 152 4.19 43.29 -3.40
N TYR A 153 4.07 43.14 -2.08
CA TYR A 153 3.27 43.99 -1.19
C TYR A 153 3.96 44.17 0.17
#